data_AF-A0A5D4NXC0-F1
#
_entry.id   AF-A0A5D4NXC0-F1
#
_cell.length_a   1.000
_cell.length_b   1.000
_cell.length_c   1.000
_cell.angle_alpha   90.00
_cell.angle_beta   90.00
_cell.angle_gamma   90.00
#
_symmetry.space_group_name_H-M   'P 1'
#
loop_
_entity.id
_entity.type
_entity.pdbx_description
1 polymer ?
#
loop_
_entity_poly.entity_id
_entity_poly.type
_entity_poly.pdbx_seq_one_letter_code
_entity_poly.pdbx_strand_id
1 'polypeptide(L)'
;MSDQEKIHQLCKELIPLMEDVDLQTKEILINHIQDCRTCQQYYNKMNKFSESFSTEHASEEVEIPPLKKLVQFNTGLKTLLIGVRVVILFYLILSSQNFADEISINLTTIHHVEAGIFLFYFPAAIFLTIFTFTFFNKKWSLISVGADVLVIILTPIFLSWLFN
;
A
#
# COMPACT_ATOMS: atom_id res chain seq x y z
N MET A 1 8.82 -51.48 11.10
CA MET A 1 9.71 -50.67 10.24
C MET A 1 11.14 -51.08 10.52
N SER A 2 11.88 -51.50 9.49
CA SER A 2 13.30 -51.80 9.61
C SER A 2 14.11 -50.51 9.73
N ASP A 3 15.32 -50.58 10.28
CA ASP A 3 16.15 -49.37 10.44
C ASP A 3 16.57 -48.78 9.08
N GLN A 4 16.64 -49.60 8.04
CA GLN A 4 16.87 -49.14 6.67
C GLN A 4 15.69 -48.32 6.12
N GLU A 5 14.44 -48.71 6.43
CA GLU A 5 13.26 -47.94 6.03
C GLU A 5 13.21 -46.57 6.71
N LYS A 6 13.63 -46.48 7.98
CA LYS A 6 13.72 -45.20 8.71
C LYS A 6 14.75 -44.27 8.07
N ILE A 7 15.91 -44.80 7.67
CA ILE A 7 16.96 -44.01 7.00
C ILE A 7 16.45 -43.50 5.64
N HIS A 8 15.76 -44.32 4.86
CA HIS A 8 15.18 -43.87 3.58
C HIS A 8 14.11 -42.80 3.76
N GLN A 9 13.28 -42.92 4.80
CA GLN A 9 12.28 -41.92 5.13
C GLN A 9 12.93 -40.58 5.50
N LEU A 10 13.95 -40.62 6.38
CA LEU A 10 14.68 -39.43 6.79
C LEU A 10 15.38 -38.76 5.60
N CYS A 11 16.00 -39.54 4.71
CA CYS A 11 16.62 -39.00 3.51
C CYS A 11 15.61 -38.30 2.59
N LYS A 12 14.39 -38.82 2.44
CA LYS A 12 13.35 -38.17 1.63
C LYS A 12 12.90 -36.83 2.19
N GLU A 13 12.89 -36.69 3.51
CA GLU A 13 12.53 -35.45 4.21
C GLU A 13 13.67 -34.42 4.16
N LEU A 14 14.92 -34.88 4.19
CA LEU A 14 16.11 -34.00 4.19
C LEU A 14 16.60 -33.59 2.80
N ILE A 15 16.40 -34.41 1.76
CA ILE A 15 16.83 -34.10 0.38
C ILE A 15 16.32 -32.74 -0.12
N PRO A 16 15.03 -32.35 0.10
CA PRO A 16 14.54 -31.03 -0.29
C PRO A 16 15.16 -29.85 0.49
N LEU A 17 15.73 -30.11 1.68
CA LEU A 17 16.31 -29.12 2.58
C LEU A 17 17.85 -29.17 2.58
N MET A 18 18.45 -29.79 1.56
CA MET A 18 19.90 -30.08 1.52
C MET A 18 20.79 -28.81 1.52
N GLU A 19 20.22 -27.65 1.21
CA GLU A 19 20.88 -26.34 1.32
C GLU A 19 20.86 -25.75 2.74
N ASP A 20 19.89 -26.17 3.57
CA ASP A 20 19.63 -25.63 4.91
C ASP A 20 20.14 -26.55 6.04
N VAL A 21 20.60 -27.75 5.72
CA VAL A 21 21.20 -28.69 6.68
C VAL A 21 22.68 -28.36 6.92
N ASP A 22 23.17 -28.68 8.12
CA ASP A 22 24.58 -28.50 8.45
C ASP A 22 25.49 -29.38 7.56
N LEU A 23 26.76 -28.99 7.48
CA LEU A 23 27.73 -29.59 6.55
C LEU A 23 27.99 -31.07 6.83
N GLN A 24 27.91 -31.51 8.10
CA GLN A 24 28.11 -32.92 8.46
C GLN A 24 26.90 -33.76 8.04
N THR A 25 25.69 -33.26 8.30
CA THR A 25 24.45 -33.92 7.87
C THR A 25 24.37 -34.01 6.34
N LYS A 26 24.82 -32.97 5.64
CA LYS A 26 24.89 -32.95 4.18
C LYS A 26 25.83 -34.02 3.62
N GLU A 27 27.01 -34.17 4.21
CA GLU A 27 27.98 -35.18 3.80
C GLU A 27 27.44 -36.61 4.00
N ILE A 28 26.82 -36.88 5.17
CA ILE A 28 26.18 -38.17 5.46
C ILE A 28 25.09 -38.48 4.42
N LEU A 29 24.26 -37.48 4.08
CA LEU A 29 23.18 -37.62 3.14
C LEU A 29 23.68 -37.91 1.71
N ILE A 30 24.72 -37.19 1.25
CA ILE A 30 25.35 -37.41 -0.06
C ILE A 30 25.95 -38.80 -0.16
N ASN A 31 26.70 -39.23 0.86
CA ASN A 31 27.29 -40.58 0.89
C ASN A 31 26.19 -41.64 0.82
N HIS A 32 25.11 -41.50 1.59
CA HIS A 32 23.99 -42.43 1.52
C HIS A 32 23.26 -42.41 0.16
N ILE A 33 23.10 -41.25 -0.47
CA ILE A 33 22.48 -41.13 -1.80
C ILE A 33 23.32 -41.83 -2.87
N GLN A 34 24.65 -41.77 -2.77
CA GLN A 34 25.55 -42.45 -3.70
C GLN A 34 25.45 -43.98 -3.58
N ASP A 35 25.30 -44.48 -2.36
CA ASP A 35 25.27 -45.92 -2.08
C ASP A 35 23.86 -46.53 -2.16
N CYS A 36 22.81 -45.72 -2.06
CA CYS A 36 21.42 -46.18 -2.05
C CYS A 36 20.66 -45.81 -3.33
N ARG A 37 20.34 -46.83 -4.13
CA ARG A 37 19.52 -46.69 -5.35
C ARG A 37 18.18 -45.97 -5.12
N THR A 38 17.50 -46.25 -4.01
CA THR A 38 16.19 -45.65 -3.69
C THR A 38 16.31 -44.15 -3.44
N CYS A 39 17.31 -43.73 -2.65
CA CYS A 39 17.56 -42.33 -2.33
C CYS A 39 18.13 -41.59 -3.55
N GLN A 40 18.97 -42.24 -4.36
CA GLN A 40 19.47 -41.72 -5.63
C GLN A 40 18.35 -41.38 -6.62
N GLN A 41 17.37 -42.28 -6.78
CA GLN A 41 16.23 -42.04 -7.66
C GLN A 41 15.38 -40.87 -7.18
N TYR A 42 15.17 -40.74 -5.87
CA TYR A 42 14.44 -39.61 -5.30
C TYR A 42 15.18 -38.29 -5.47
N TYR A 43 16.50 -38.27 -5.20
CA TYR A 43 17.36 -37.12 -5.44
C TYR A 43 17.34 -36.68 -6.90
N ASN A 44 17.53 -37.62 -7.84
CA ASN A 44 17.49 -37.31 -9.27
C ASN A 44 16.11 -36.83 -9.73
N LYS A 45 15.02 -37.32 -9.14
CA LYS A 45 13.66 -36.85 -9.44
C LYS A 45 13.46 -35.42 -8.93
N MET A 46 13.95 -35.09 -7.74
CA MET A 46 13.92 -33.73 -7.20
C MET A 46 14.80 -32.79 -8.01
N ASN A 47 16.01 -33.21 -8.40
CA ASN A 47 16.91 -32.40 -9.21
C ASN A 47 16.39 -32.17 -10.63
N LYS A 48 15.72 -33.17 -11.23
CA LYS A 48 15.02 -32.97 -12.51
C LYS A 48 13.80 -32.07 -12.37
N PHE A 49 13.11 -32.14 -11.23
CA PHE A 49 12.00 -31.23 -10.93
C PHE A 49 12.52 -29.80 -10.78
N SER A 50 13.60 -29.56 -10.02
CA SER A 50 14.23 -28.24 -9.93
C SER A 50 14.79 -27.75 -11.27
N GLU A 51 15.45 -28.61 -12.06
CA GLU A 51 15.92 -28.29 -13.41
C GLU A 51 14.77 -27.97 -14.37
N SER A 52 13.60 -28.61 -14.21
CA SER A 52 12.39 -28.28 -15.00
C SER A 52 11.80 -26.90 -14.66
N PHE A 53 12.14 -26.33 -13.50
CA PHE A 53 11.88 -24.91 -13.20
C PHE A 53 13.05 -23.99 -13.58
N SER A 54 14.22 -24.55 -13.90
CA SER A 54 15.46 -23.79 -14.11
C SER A 54 15.85 -23.63 -15.58
N THR A 55 15.03 -24.14 -16.51
CA THR A 55 15.31 -24.07 -17.96
C THR A 55 14.32 -23.20 -18.72
N GLU A 56 13.87 -22.09 -18.12
CA GLU A 56 13.28 -20.96 -18.83
C GLU A 56 13.74 -19.66 -18.14
N HIS A 57 14.47 -18.84 -18.89
CA HIS A 57 14.95 -17.48 -18.57
C HIS A 57 16.23 -17.32 -17.74
N ALA A 58 17.34 -17.33 -18.47
CA ALA A 58 18.45 -16.43 -18.22
C ALA A 58 17.95 -14.98 -18.10
N SER A 59 18.35 -14.29 -17.04
CA SER A 59 18.43 -12.83 -16.92
C SER A 59 17.21 -12.04 -17.39
N GLU A 60 16.10 -12.16 -16.68
CA GLU A 60 15.35 -10.95 -16.33
C GLU A 60 15.28 -10.91 -14.81
N GLU A 61 15.84 -9.84 -14.25
CA GLU A 61 15.43 -9.31 -12.96
C GLU A 61 13.90 -9.26 -13.01
N VAL A 62 13.23 -10.29 -12.47
CA VAL A 62 11.78 -10.30 -12.35
C VAL A 62 11.49 -9.23 -11.31
N GLU A 63 11.38 -7.98 -11.80
CA GLU A 63 10.63 -6.93 -11.15
C GLU A 63 9.26 -7.55 -10.88
N ILE A 64 9.08 -8.08 -9.68
CA ILE A 64 7.78 -8.54 -9.22
C ILE A 64 6.87 -7.34 -9.44
N PRO A 65 5.94 -7.37 -10.43
CA PRO A 65 5.21 -6.19 -10.81
C PRO A 65 4.48 -5.75 -9.54
N PRO A 66 4.71 -4.53 -9.03
CA PRO A 66 4.14 -4.11 -7.76
C PRO A 66 2.65 -4.34 -7.89
N LEU A 67 2.11 -5.20 -7.02
CA LEU A 67 0.73 -5.67 -7.01
C LEU A 67 -0.18 -4.53 -7.49
N LYS A 68 -0.61 -4.56 -8.76
CA LYS A 68 -1.29 -3.42 -9.42
C LYS A 68 -2.49 -2.94 -8.59
N LYS A 69 -3.10 -3.88 -7.85
CA LYS A 69 -4.19 -3.65 -6.89
C LYS A 69 -3.80 -2.73 -5.72
N LEU A 70 -2.58 -2.83 -5.20
CA LEU A 70 -2.10 -2.00 -4.08
C LEU A 70 -1.85 -0.56 -4.53
N VAL A 71 -1.30 -0.37 -5.73
CA VAL A 71 -1.13 0.96 -6.34
C VAL A 71 -2.50 1.58 -6.64
N GLN A 72 -3.45 0.80 -7.18
CA GLN A 72 -4.83 1.26 -7.40
C GLN A 72 -5.54 1.63 -6.10
N PHE A 73 -5.36 0.85 -5.03
CA PHE A 73 -5.93 1.16 -3.72
C PHE A 73 -5.39 2.47 -3.15
N ASN A 74 -4.06 2.66 -3.20
CA ASN A 74 -3.40 3.89 -2.77
C ASN A 74 -3.90 5.11 -3.58
N THR A 75 -4.02 4.98 -4.90
CA THR A 75 -4.57 6.03 -5.77
C THR A 75 -6.03 6.32 -5.45
N GLY A 76 -6.87 5.28 -5.30
CA GLY A 76 -8.28 5.44 -4.97
C GLY A 76 -8.48 6.15 -3.63
N LEU A 77 -7.67 5.81 -2.63
CA LEU A 77 -7.72 6.46 -1.32
C LEU A 77 -7.31 7.95 -1.39
N LYS A 78 -6.31 8.32 -2.21
CA LYS A 78 -5.96 9.72 -2.45
C LYS A 78 -7.10 10.48 -3.11
N THR A 79 -7.68 9.91 -4.17
CA THR A 79 -8.80 10.51 -4.89
C THR A 79 -10.00 10.69 -3.97
N LEU A 80 -10.29 9.72 -3.10
CA LEU A 80 -11.35 9.81 -2.10
C LEU A 80 -11.11 10.99 -1.14
N LEU A 81 -9.91 11.11 -0.57
CA LEU A 81 -9.57 12.17 0.38
C LEU A 81 -9.62 13.57 -0.23
N ILE A 82 -9.26 13.71 -1.51
CA ILE A 82 -9.42 14.95 -2.26
C ILE A 82 -10.90 15.21 -2.52
N GLY A 83 -11.65 14.19 -2.94
CA GLY A 83 -13.08 14.28 -3.22
C GLY A 83 -13.88 14.77 -2.03
N VAL A 84 -13.62 14.22 -0.83
CA VAL A 84 -14.28 14.67 0.41
C VAL A 84 -14.05 16.17 0.66
N ARG A 85 -12.82 16.67 0.47
CA ARG A 85 -12.52 18.11 0.63
C ARG A 85 -13.29 18.97 -0.37
N VAL A 86 -13.29 18.57 -1.63
CA VAL A 86 -14.03 19.28 -2.69
C VAL A 86 -15.52 19.34 -2.37
N VAL A 87 -16.10 18.23 -1.90
CA VAL A 87 -17.53 18.17 -1.52
C VAL A 87 -17.82 19.10 -0.35
N ILE A 88 -16.98 19.10 0.70
CA ILE A 88 -17.17 20.00 1.85
C ILE A 88 -17.07 21.47 1.42
N LEU A 89 -16.06 21.83 0.63
CA LEU A 89 -15.90 23.20 0.14
C LEU A 89 -17.07 23.64 -0.75
N PHE A 90 -17.49 22.76 -1.65
CA PHE A 90 -18.63 23.01 -2.51
C PHE A 90 -19.93 23.20 -1.71
N TYR A 91 -20.14 22.35 -0.70
CA TYR A 91 -21.26 22.47 0.23
C TYR A 91 -21.25 23.81 0.97
N LEU A 92 -20.10 24.24 1.49
CA LEU A 92 -19.98 25.53 2.19
C LEU A 92 -20.28 26.72 1.28
N ILE A 93 -19.79 26.69 0.03
CA ILE A 93 -20.05 27.75 -0.95
C ILE A 93 -21.54 27.80 -1.32
N LEU A 94 -22.15 26.66 -1.66
CA LEU A 94 -23.58 26.59 -2.00
C LEU A 94 -24.47 26.97 -0.82
N SER A 95 -24.13 26.48 0.37
CA SER A 95 -24.87 26.83 1.59
C SER A 95 -24.83 28.34 1.81
N SER A 96 -23.68 28.99 1.63
CA SER A 96 -23.57 30.43 1.82
C SER A 96 -24.42 31.23 0.82
N GLN A 97 -24.49 30.80 -0.44
CA GLN A 97 -25.34 31.44 -1.46
C GLN A 97 -26.83 31.38 -1.11
N ASN A 98 -27.30 30.29 -0.50
CA ASN A 98 -28.71 30.15 -0.10
C ASN A 98 -29.12 31.09 1.06
N PHE A 99 -28.17 31.65 1.81
CA PHE A 99 -28.42 32.59 2.91
C PHE A 99 -28.17 34.06 2.54
N ALA A 100 -27.75 34.34 1.30
CA ALA A 100 -27.49 35.69 0.83
C ALA A 100 -28.79 36.40 0.41
N ASP A 101 -29.51 36.98 1.36
CA ASP A 101 -30.68 37.83 1.08
C ASP A 101 -30.27 39.23 0.54
N GLU A 102 -31.17 39.79 -0.28
CA GLU A 102 -31.08 40.86 -1.30
C GLU A 102 -30.32 42.19 -1.04
N ILE A 103 -29.70 42.46 0.12
CA ILE A 103 -29.28 43.86 0.45
C ILE A 103 -27.76 44.06 0.65
N SER A 104 -26.96 43.02 0.90
CA SER A 104 -25.50 43.17 0.98
C SER A 104 -24.75 41.85 0.78
N ILE A 105 -24.81 41.37 -0.47
CA ILE A 105 -24.39 40.04 -0.94
C ILE A 105 -22.91 39.71 -0.62
N ASN A 106 -22.08 40.71 -0.29
CA ASN A 106 -20.63 40.52 -0.23
C ASN A 106 -20.09 40.21 1.17
N LEU A 107 -20.47 40.99 2.18
CA LEU A 107 -19.85 40.89 3.50
C LEU A 107 -20.43 39.75 4.36
N THR A 108 -21.75 39.57 4.33
CA THR A 108 -22.46 38.52 5.09
C THR A 108 -22.12 37.13 4.56
N THR A 109 -22.06 36.95 3.24
CA THR A 109 -21.69 35.70 2.56
C THR A 109 -20.26 35.27 2.89
N ILE A 110 -19.30 36.20 2.93
CA ILE A 110 -17.91 35.92 3.28
C ILE A 110 -17.80 35.45 4.74
N HIS A 111 -18.45 36.16 5.68
CA HIS A 111 -18.45 35.77 7.09
C HIS A 111 -19.14 34.43 7.32
N HIS A 112 -20.18 34.10 6.55
CA HIS A 112 -20.86 32.81 6.66
C HIS A 112 -19.98 31.66 6.17
N VAL A 113 -19.23 31.85 5.06
CA VAL A 113 -18.24 30.86 4.62
C VAL A 113 -17.10 30.73 5.63
N GLU A 114 -16.60 31.84 6.17
CA GLU A 114 -15.54 31.82 7.18
C GLU A 114 -15.96 31.01 8.42
N ALA A 115 -17.15 31.28 8.96
CA ALA A 115 -17.72 30.50 10.05
C ALA A 115 -17.88 29.01 9.68
N GLY A 116 -18.31 28.74 8.44
CA GLY A 116 -18.41 27.38 7.91
C GLY A 116 -17.06 26.66 7.81
N ILE A 117 -16.00 27.39 7.43
CA ILE A 117 -14.64 26.85 7.40
C ILE A 117 -14.19 26.50 8.81
N PHE A 118 -14.37 27.39 9.79
CA PHE A 118 -13.96 27.13 11.16
C PHE A 118 -14.75 25.99 11.83
N LEU A 119 -16.06 25.91 11.58
CA LEU A 119 -16.94 24.95 12.27
C LEU A 119 -16.97 23.58 11.60
N PHE A 120 -16.88 23.52 10.26
CA PHE A 120 -17.00 22.27 9.51
C PHE A 120 -15.71 21.86 8.80
N TYR A 121 -15.08 22.77 8.03
CA TYR A 121 -13.89 22.41 7.24
C TYR A 121 -12.69 22.12 8.14
N PHE A 122 -12.44 22.92 9.17
CA PHE A 122 -11.24 22.81 10.01
C PHE A 122 -11.20 21.50 10.81
N PRO A 123 -12.27 21.08 11.54
CA PRO A 123 -12.29 19.78 12.19
C PRO A 123 -12.16 18.61 11.19
N ALA A 124 -12.82 18.73 10.02
CA ALA A 124 -12.71 17.73 8.96
C ALA A 124 -11.29 17.64 8.39
N ALA A 125 -10.61 18.77 8.19
CA ALA A 125 -9.24 18.85 7.69
C ALA A 125 -8.26 18.22 8.69
N ILE A 126 -8.44 18.43 9.99
CA ILE A 126 -7.65 17.74 11.03
C ILE A 126 -7.86 16.22 10.93
N PHE A 127 -9.11 15.76 10.88
CA PHE A 127 -9.41 14.34 10.76
C PHE A 127 -8.80 13.72 9.50
N LEU A 128 -8.99 14.35 8.34
CA LEU A 128 -8.44 13.91 7.06
C LEU A 128 -6.91 13.95 7.05
N THR A 129 -6.30 14.88 7.77
CA THR A 129 -4.84 14.97 7.93
C THR A 129 -4.31 13.82 8.77
N ILE A 130 -4.96 13.50 9.89
CA ILE A 130 -4.59 12.34 10.73
C ILE A 130 -4.71 11.06 9.91
N PHE A 131 -5.82 10.89 9.18
CA PHE A 131 -5.99 9.78 8.27
C PHE A 131 -4.89 9.74 7.20
N THR A 132 -4.56 10.87 6.60
CA THR A 132 -3.47 10.96 5.60
C THR A 132 -2.12 10.56 6.21
N PHE A 133 -1.87 10.93 7.47
CA PHE A 133 -0.66 10.56 8.19
C PHE A 133 -0.58 9.04 8.47
N THR A 134 -1.71 8.40 8.78
CA THR A 134 -1.76 6.95 9.03
C THR A 134 -1.56 6.12 7.76
N PHE A 135 -2.13 6.54 6.63
CA PHE A 135 -2.19 5.72 5.41
C PHE A 135 -1.15 6.09 4.33
N PHE A 136 -0.52 7.27 4.41
CA PHE A 136 0.42 7.74 3.39
C PHE A 136 1.77 8.17 3.95
N ASN A 137 2.75 8.28 3.04
CA ASN A 137 4.10 8.71 3.39
C ASN A 137 4.12 10.13 3.97
N LYS A 138 5.10 10.40 4.85
CA LYS A 138 5.34 11.71 5.49
C LYS A 138 5.29 12.91 4.52
N LYS A 139 5.79 12.74 3.30
CA LYS A 139 5.75 13.78 2.24
C LYS A 139 4.31 14.15 1.85
N TRP A 140 3.42 13.16 1.70
CA TRP A 140 2.01 13.37 1.35
C TRP A 140 1.21 14.01 2.48
N SER A 141 1.48 13.62 3.73
CA SER A 141 0.88 14.28 4.89
C SER A 141 1.27 15.77 4.94
N LEU A 142 2.53 16.11 4.67
CA LEU A 142 2.97 17.51 4.62
C LEU A 142 2.29 18.31 3.50
N ILE A 143 2.16 17.71 2.30
CA ILE A 143 1.43 18.30 1.18
C ILE A 143 -0.05 18.52 1.54
N SER A 144 -0.68 17.54 2.20
CA SER A 144 -2.08 17.64 2.63
C SER A 144 -2.28 18.79 3.60
N VAL A 145 -1.41 18.93 4.61
CA VAL A 145 -1.46 20.06 5.56
C VAL A 145 -1.26 21.38 4.83
N GLY A 146 -0.29 21.47 3.93
CA GLY A 146 -0.06 22.67 3.13
C GLY A 146 -1.26 23.05 2.28
N ALA A 147 -1.93 22.07 1.66
CA ALA A 147 -3.14 22.28 0.89
C ALA A 147 -4.30 22.76 1.76
N ASP A 148 -4.50 22.16 2.95
CA ASP A 148 -5.57 22.57 3.87
C ASP A 148 -5.36 24.00 4.40
N VAL A 149 -4.12 24.37 4.75
CA VAL A 149 -3.76 25.75 5.12
C VAL A 149 -4.00 26.72 3.95
N LEU A 150 -3.60 26.33 2.74
CA LEU A 150 -3.82 27.13 1.55
C LEU A 150 -5.32 27.35 1.29
N VAL A 151 -6.16 26.32 1.43
CA VAL A 151 -7.61 26.46 1.31
C VAL A 151 -8.15 27.47 2.32
N ILE A 152 -7.80 27.33 3.60
CA ILE A 152 -8.29 28.22 4.67
C ILE A 152 -7.94 29.69 4.39
N ILE A 153 -6.73 29.96 3.90
CA ILE A 153 -6.27 31.33 3.61
C ILE A 153 -6.90 31.85 2.31
N LEU A 154 -6.97 31.02 1.27
CA LEU A 154 -7.26 31.46 -0.08
C LEU A 154 -8.76 31.50 -0.37
N THR A 155 -9.58 30.69 0.29
CA THR A 155 -11.05 30.73 0.14
C THR A 155 -11.67 32.10 0.44
N PRO A 156 -11.39 32.78 1.58
CA PRO A 156 -11.96 34.11 1.84
C PRO A 156 -11.44 35.17 0.87
N ILE A 157 -10.16 35.09 0.45
CA ILE A 157 -9.58 35.99 -0.56
C ILE A 157 -10.28 35.80 -1.92
N PHE A 158 -10.48 34.55 -2.32
CA PHE A 158 -11.13 34.20 -3.57
C PHE A 158 -12.59 34.65 -3.60
N LEU A 159 -13.33 34.46 -2.50
CA LEU A 159 -14.71 34.94 -2.38
C LEU A 159 -14.79 36.46 -2.41
N SER A 160 -13.86 37.15 -1.73
CA SER A 160 -13.76 38.60 -1.79
C SER A 160 -13.52 39.10 -3.22
N TRP A 161 -12.63 38.44 -3.99
CA TRP A 161 -12.43 38.79 -5.40
C TRP A 161 -13.63 38.47 -6.30
N LEU A 162 -14.35 37.38 -6.04
CA LEU A 162 -15.47 36.93 -6.88
C LEU A 162 -16.75 37.76 -6.69
N PHE A 163 -16.94 38.32 -5.49
CA PHE A 163 -18.14 39.09 -5.14
C PHE A 163 -17.92 40.62 -5.14
N ASN A 164 -16.69 41.10 -5.31
CA ASN A 164 -16.37 42.52 -5.43
C ASN A 164 -16.28 42.97 -6.88
#